data_AF-A0A7R9J4K8-F1
#
_entry.id   AF-A0A7R9J4K8-F1
#
_cell.length_a   1.000
_cell.length_b   1.000
_cell.length_c   1.000
_cell.angle_alpha   90.00
_cell.angle_beta   90.00
_cell.angle_gamma   90.00
#
_symmetry.space_group_name_H-M   'P 1'
#
loop_
_entity.id
_entity.type
_entity.pdbx_description
1 polymer ?
#
loop_
_entity_poly.entity_id
_entity_poly.type
_entity_poly.pdbx_seq_one_letter_code
_entity_poly.pdbx_strand_id
1 'polypeptide(L)'
;MAPEFIATPRPTTVVQGSTITLDCVANGNPKPWITWLKDGVTLDMAHLDGPFLKIGTGSLQISNVQEKDSGTYQCRAENRDDSGDATANIDVQVPPYFTKKPSDHYGFVNKDVELECEIRGKPEPRVHWVKNWGAD
;
A
#
# COMPACT_ATOMS: atom_id res chain seq x y z
N MET A 1 -10.80 11.48 -31.58
CA MET A 1 -11.68 11.19 -30.44
C MET A 1 -10.80 11.17 -29.20
N ALA A 2 -11.05 12.07 -28.25
CA ALA A 2 -10.24 12.21 -27.03
C ALA A 2 -10.24 10.90 -26.21
N PRO A 3 -9.22 10.66 -25.36
CA PRO A 3 -9.21 9.53 -24.47
C PRO A 3 -10.42 9.55 -23.53
N GLU A 4 -11.17 8.45 -23.50
CA GLU A 4 -12.28 8.22 -22.57
C GLU A 4 -11.93 7.04 -21.67
N PHE A 5 -11.91 7.28 -20.36
CA PHE A 5 -11.64 6.23 -19.39
C PHE A 5 -12.84 5.31 -19.24
N ILE A 6 -12.62 4.01 -19.50
CA ILE A 6 -13.57 2.92 -19.24
C ILE A 6 -13.44 2.46 -17.79
N ALA A 7 -12.20 2.42 -17.28
CA ALA A 7 -11.90 2.08 -15.89
C ALA A 7 -10.75 2.95 -15.38
N THR A 8 -10.89 3.41 -14.14
CA THR A 8 -9.94 4.30 -13.46
C THR A 8 -9.53 3.70 -12.12
N PRO A 9 -8.35 4.07 -11.60
CA PRO A 9 -7.95 3.61 -10.29
C PRO A 9 -8.86 4.21 -9.22
N ARG A 10 -8.99 3.50 -8.10
CA ARG A 10 -9.81 3.94 -6.97
C ARG A 10 -8.97 4.03 -5.70
N PRO A 11 -9.28 5.00 -4.82
CA PRO A 11 -8.63 5.06 -3.52
C PRO A 11 -8.79 3.74 -2.79
N THR A 12 -7.69 3.18 -2.29
CA THR A 12 -7.66 1.84 -1.70
C THR A 12 -6.77 1.82 -0.47
N THR A 13 -7.29 1.28 0.62
CA THR A 13 -6.51 0.92 1.80
C THR A 13 -6.17 -0.56 1.73
N VAL A 14 -4.89 -0.92 1.83
CA VAL A 14 -4.40 -2.28 1.65
C VAL A 14 -3.44 -2.68 2.76
N VAL A 15 -3.40 -3.96 3.13
CA VAL A 15 -2.45 -4.50 4.11
C VAL A 15 -1.10 -4.81 3.46
N GLN A 16 0.00 -4.46 4.14
CA GLN A 16 1.37 -4.80 3.71
C GLN A 16 1.50 -6.29 3.35
N GLY A 17 2.23 -6.57 2.27
CA GLY A 17 2.45 -7.92 1.73
C GLY A 17 1.36 -8.38 0.76
N SER A 18 0.24 -7.65 0.65
CA SER A 18 -0.82 -7.96 -0.33
C SER A 18 -0.38 -7.65 -1.77
N THR A 19 -1.15 -8.14 -2.73
CA THR A 19 -1.05 -7.76 -4.14
C THR A 19 -2.30 -6.99 -4.55
N ILE A 20 -2.14 -5.83 -5.19
CA ILE A 20 -3.26 -5.01 -5.69
C ILE A 20 -3.11 -4.74 -7.18
N THR A 21 -4.22 -4.42 -7.83
CA THR A 21 -4.24 -3.95 -9.22
C THR A 21 -4.97 -2.62 -9.27
N LEU A 22 -4.29 -1.61 -9.83
CA LEU A 22 -4.83 -0.30 -10.12
C LEU A 22 -5.31 -0.28 -11.56
N ASP A 23 -6.63 -0.25 -11.74
CA ASP A 23 -7.21 -0.30 -13.07
C ASP A 23 -6.94 0.98 -13.84
N CYS A 24 -6.51 0.83 -15.09
CA CYS A 24 -6.55 1.94 -16.02
C CYS A 24 -6.74 1.46 -17.46
N VAL A 25 -7.96 1.69 -17.95
CA VAL A 25 -8.38 1.31 -19.28
C VAL A 25 -9.04 2.52 -19.92
N ALA A 26 -8.49 2.97 -21.04
CA ALA A 26 -9.04 4.08 -21.81
C ALA A 26 -9.21 3.66 -23.27
N ASN A 27 -10.23 4.22 -23.91
CA ASN A 27 -10.45 4.12 -25.35
C ASN A 27 -10.23 5.48 -26.00
N GLY A 28 -10.05 5.52 -27.31
CA GLY A 28 -9.82 6.75 -28.06
C GLY A 28 -9.41 6.45 -29.49
N ASN A 29 -9.43 7.47 -30.34
CA ASN A 29 -8.94 7.35 -31.71
C ASN A 29 -8.12 8.60 -32.06
N PRO A 30 -6.78 8.49 -32.24
CA PRO A 30 -5.98 7.25 -32.17
C PRO A 30 -6.01 6.55 -30.79
N LYS A 31 -5.76 5.23 -30.76
CA LYS A 31 -5.77 4.44 -29.52
C LYS A 31 -4.77 5.05 -28.52
N PRO A 32 -5.21 5.41 -27.29
CA PRO A 32 -4.33 6.06 -26.35
C PRO A 32 -3.29 5.08 -25.79
N TRP A 33 -2.11 5.59 -25.43
CA TRP A 33 -1.15 4.87 -24.61
C TRP A 33 -1.31 5.28 -23.14
N ILE A 34 -1.00 4.35 -22.24
CA ILE A 34 -1.12 4.55 -20.79
C ILE A 34 0.26 4.71 -20.17
N THR A 35 0.44 5.78 -19.39
CA THR A 35 1.56 6.04 -18.50
C THR A 35 1.07 6.15 -17.05
N TRP A 36 1.96 5.88 -16.09
CA TRP A 36 1.67 6.01 -14.67
C TRP A 36 2.67 6.94 -13.99
N LEU A 37 2.17 7.68 -13.01
CA LEU A 37 2.98 8.48 -12.09
C LEU A 37 2.68 8.03 -10.66
N LYS A 38 3.73 7.95 -9.83
CA LYS A 38 3.61 7.82 -8.37
C LYS A 38 4.15 9.10 -7.75
N ASP A 39 3.32 9.78 -6.95
CA ASP A 39 3.67 11.01 -6.24
C ASP A 39 4.26 12.09 -7.18
N GLY A 40 3.72 12.17 -8.40
CA GLY A 40 4.16 13.10 -9.45
C GLY A 40 5.38 12.66 -10.25
N VAL A 41 5.98 11.50 -9.93
CA VAL A 41 7.13 10.95 -10.65
C VAL A 41 6.68 9.85 -11.61
N THR A 42 6.99 10.00 -12.89
CA THR A 42 6.67 9.00 -13.92
C THR A 42 7.37 7.68 -13.65
N LEU A 43 6.62 6.58 -13.72
CA LEU A 43 7.15 5.23 -13.68
C LEU A 43 7.65 4.85 -15.08
N ASP A 44 8.86 4.30 -15.18
CA ASP A 44 9.34 3.73 -16.43
C ASP A 44 8.57 2.44 -16.73
N MET A 45 7.51 2.57 -17.52
CA MET A 45 6.62 1.46 -17.88
C MET A 45 7.31 0.41 -18.76
N ALA A 46 8.46 0.72 -19.39
CA ALA A 46 9.23 -0.22 -20.20
C ALA A 46 10.21 -1.06 -19.36
N HIS A 47 10.68 -0.50 -18.25
CA HIS A 47 11.60 -1.13 -17.30
C HIS A 47 11.04 -1.07 -15.89
N LEU A 48 9.80 -1.55 -15.71
CA LEU A 48 9.24 -1.67 -14.37
C LEU A 48 10.07 -2.67 -13.56
N ASP A 49 10.59 -2.21 -12.43
CA ASP A 49 11.38 -2.99 -11.50
C ASP A 49 10.62 -3.24 -10.19
N GLY A 50 11.10 -4.21 -9.41
CA GLY A 50 10.59 -4.47 -8.06
C GLY A 50 9.14 -4.98 -8.07
N PRO A 51 8.20 -4.36 -7.32
CA PRO A 51 6.86 -4.90 -7.14
C PRO A 51 5.90 -4.59 -8.30
N PHE A 52 6.29 -3.74 -9.26
CA PHE A 52 5.41 -3.18 -10.28
C PHE A 52 5.34 -4.05 -11.54
N LEU A 53 4.12 -4.25 -12.05
CA LEU A 53 3.88 -4.97 -13.30
C LEU A 53 2.76 -4.31 -14.10
N LYS A 54 2.99 -4.04 -15.38
CA LYS A 54 1.94 -3.61 -16.31
C LYS A 54 1.10 -4.81 -16.75
N ILE A 55 -0.21 -4.73 -16.60
CA ILE A 55 -1.16 -5.78 -16.99
C ILE A 55 -2.13 -5.28 -18.07
N GLY A 56 -2.40 -6.13 -19.05
CA GLY A 56 -3.40 -5.88 -20.10
C GLY A 56 -3.07 -4.62 -20.90
N THR A 57 -4.05 -3.72 -21.02
CA THR A 57 -3.92 -2.51 -21.83
C THR A 57 -3.25 -1.34 -21.12
N GLY A 58 -3.04 -1.41 -19.80
CA GLY A 58 -2.56 -0.25 -19.05
C GLY A 58 -2.66 -0.30 -17.53
N SER A 59 -3.34 -1.29 -16.94
CA SER A 59 -3.45 -1.40 -15.48
C SER A 59 -2.10 -1.71 -14.83
N LEU A 60 -1.92 -1.23 -13.59
CA LEU A 60 -0.69 -1.41 -12.82
C LEU A 60 -0.95 -2.38 -11.67
N GLN A 61 -0.28 -3.52 -11.67
CA GLN A 61 -0.26 -4.43 -10.53
C GLN A 61 0.94 -4.12 -9.64
N ILE A 62 0.72 -4.13 -8.33
CA ILE A 62 1.76 -3.97 -7.31
C ILE A 62 1.71 -5.20 -6.41
N SER A 63 2.77 -5.99 -6.43
CA SER A 63 2.89 -7.23 -5.65
C SER A 63 3.68 -7.00 -4.36
N ASN A 64 3.39 -7.78 -3.31
CA ASN A 64 4.07 -7.68 -2.03
C ASN A 64 4.20 -6.23 -1.54
N VAL A 65 3.08 -5.51 -1.54
CA VAL A 65 3.00 -4.07 -1.27
C VAL A 65 3.68 -3.73 0.05
N GLN A 66 4.55 -2.72 0.04
CA GLN A 66 5.27 -2.21 1.21
C GLN A 66 4.75 -0.84 1.63
N GLU A 67 5.05 -0.41 2.86
CA GLU A 67 4.60 0.88 3.38
C GLU A 67 4.96 2.06 2.45
N LYS A 68 6.17 2.03 1.87
CA LYS A 68 6.68 3.01 0.89
C LYS A 68 5.89 3.10 -0.42
N ASP A 69 5.10 2.08 -0.72
CA ASP A 69 4.23 2.04 -1.90
C ASP A 69 2.93 2.81 -1.65
N SER A 70 2.68 3.31 -0.43
CA SER A 70 1.67 4.33 -0.20
C SER A 70 1.98 5.57 -1.05
N GLY A 71 0.94 6.24 -1.53
CA GLY A 71 1.09 7.44 -2.33
C GLY A 71 -0.09 7.75 -3.23
N THR A 72 0.07 8.80 -4.02
CA THR A 72 -0.88 9.21 -5.04
C THR A 72 -0.45 8.62 -6.37
N TYR A 73 -1.29 7.75 -6.93
CA TYR A 73 -1.07 7.14 -8.23
C TYR A 73 -1.95 7.83 -9.27
N GLN A 74 -1.33 8.31 -10.34
CA GLN A 74 -2.01 8.93 -11.47
C GLN A 74 -1.81 8.06 -12.71
N CYS A 75 -2.92 7.61 -13.28
CA CYS A 75 -2.92 7.06 -14.63
C CYS A 75 -3.15 8.19 -15.62
N ARG A 76 -2.31 8.24 -16.64
CA ARG A 76 -2.42 9.17 -17.75
C ARG A 76 -2.66 8.41 -19.05
N ALA A 77 -3.74 8.77 -19.74
CA ALA A 77 -4.11 8.25 -21.05
C ALA A 77 -3.89 9.34 -22.11
N GLU A 78 -2.98 9.10 -23.05
CA GLU A 78 -2.58 10.10 -24.04
C GLU A 78 -2.77 9.56 -25.45
N ASN A 79 -3.26 10.41 -26.34
CA ASN A 79 -3.14 10.21 -27.78
C ASN A 79 -2.35 11.40 -28.37
N ARG A 80 -2.11 11.39 -29.69
CA ARG A 80 -1.29 12.43 -30.34
C ARG A 80 -1.87 13.87 -30.25
N ASP A 81 -3.16 14.00 -29.93
CA ASP A 81 -3.92 15.25 -30.01
C ASP A 81 -4.44 15.71 -28.63
N ASP A 82 -4.53 14.82 -27.63
CA ASP A 82 -5.20 15.05 -26.34
C ASP A 82 -4.71 14.08 -25.24
N SER A 83 -4.94 14.45 -23.98
CA SER A 83 -4.54 13.71 -22.79
C SER A 83 -5.61 13.76 -21.70
N GLY A 84 -5.84 12.65 -21.01
CA GLY A 84 -6.68 12.57 -19.82
C GLY A 84 -5.94 11.95 -18.64
N ASP A 85 -6.30 12.37 -17.42
CA ASP A 85 -5.70 11.88 -16.18
C ASP A 85 -6.77 11.31 -15.24
N ALA A 86 -6.43 10.25 -14.51
CA ALA A 86 -7.24 9.67 -13.44
C ALA A 86 -6.36 9.32 -12.23
N THR A 87 -6.74 9.78 -11.05
CA THR A 87 -5.89 9.72 -9.85
C THR A 87 -6.56 8.97 -8.71
N ALA A 88 -5.77 8.21 -7.94
CA ALA A 88 -6.20 7.54 -6.73
C ALA A 88 -5.12 7.54 -5.65
N ASN A 89 -5.54 7.60 -4.38
CA ASN A 89 -4.66 7.47 -3.23
C ASN A 89 -4.63 6.03 -2.73
N ILE A 90 -3.43 5.47 -2.61
CA ILE A 90 -3.20 4.14 -2.06
C ILE A 90 -2.57 4.31 -0.69
N ASP A 91 -3.20 3.69 0.30
CA ASP A 91 -2.75 3.72 1.69
C ASP A 91 -2.44 2.31 2.18
N VAL A 92 -1.17 2.06 2.49
CA VAL A 92 -0.71 0.76 2.97
C VAL A 92 -0.71 0.76 4.49
N GLN A 93 -1.42 -0.18 5.09
CA GLN A 93 -1.51 -0.42 6.53
C GLN A 93 -0.58 -1.56 6.92
N VAL A 94 0.10 -1.40 8.05
CA VAL A 94 1.08 -2.35 8.57
C VAL A 94 0.48 -2.99 9.82
N PRO A 95 0.16 -4.30 9.80
CA PRO A 95 -0.38 -4.98 10.97
C PRO A 95 0.55 -4.82 12.18
N PRO A 96 0.01 -4.73 13.41
CA PRO A 96 0.83 -4.64 14.61
C PRO A 96 1.77 -5.84 14.72
N TYR A 97 3.05 -5.58 14.96
CA TYR A 97 4.05 -6.62 15.20
C TYR A 97 4.97 -6.20 16.34
N PHE A 98 5.45 -7.20 17.09
CA PHE A 98 6.41 -6.96 18.17
C PHE A 98 7.80 -6.75 17.61
N THR A 99 8.43 -5.62 17.93
CA THR A 99 9.88 -5.43 17.81
C THR A 99 10.59 -5.97 19.05
N LYS A 100 9.93 -5.90 20.21
CA LYS A 100 10.36 -6.53 21.46
C LYS A 100 9.17 -7.23 22.10
N LYS A 101 9.21 -8.56 22.14
CA LYS A 101 8.20 -9.35 22.84
C LYS A 101 8.42 -9.22 24.36
N PRO A 102 7.33 -9.23 25.16
CA PRO A 102 7.45 -9.45 26.59
C PRO A 102 8.23 -10.75 26.84
N SER A 103 9.13 -10.72 27.83
CA SER A 103 9.86 -11.89 28.31
C SER A 103 9.41 -12.25 29.72
N ASP A 104 9.78 -13.45 30.17
CA ASP A 104 9.57 -13.83 31.56
C ASP A 104 10.52 -13.02 32.46
N HIS A 105 9.97 -12.48 33.55
CA HIS A 105 10.73 -11.76 34.57
C HIS A 105 10.53 -12.42 35.93
N TYR A 106 11.62 -12.54 36.68
CA TYR A 106 11.61 -13.05 38.05
C TYR A 106 11.83 -11.88 39.02
N GLY A 107 10.92 -11.73 39.98
CA GLY A 107 10.97 -10.68 40.98
C GLY A 107 11.03 -11.24 42.39
N PHE A 108 11.59 -10.46 43.31
CA PHE A 108 11.50 -10.75 44.74
C PHE A 108 10.16 -10.27 45.29
N VAL A 109 9.66 -10.96 46.31
CA VAL A 109 8.46 -10.52 47.04
C VAL A 109 8.66 -9.09 47.54
N ASN A 110 7.64 -8.25 47.37
CA ASN A 110 7.66 -6.82 47.70
C ASN A 110 8.69 -5.98 46.92
N LYS A 111 9.12 -6.44 45.74
CA LYS A 111 9.87 -5.64 44.77
C LYS A 111 9.08 -5.47 43.48
N ASP A 112 9.27 -4.32 42.86
CA ASP A 112 8.65 -4.02 41.57
C ASP A 112 9.32 -4.84 40.46
N VAL A 113 8.52 -5.22 39.47
CA VAL A 113 8.98 -5.83 38.23
C VAL A 113 8.47 -4.97 37.08
N GLU A 114 9.36 -4.61 36.17
CA GLU A 114 9.03 -3.89 34.95
C GLU A 114 8.88 -4.89 33.80
N LEU A 115 7.73 -4.85 33.13
CA LEU A 115 7.46 -5.65 31.95
C LEU A 115 7.50 -4.74 30.73
N GLU A 116 8.38 -5.06 29.80
CA GLU A 116 8.59 -4.25 28.61
C GLU A 116 8.09 -4.98 27.37
N CYS A 117 7.44 -4.23 26.48
CA CYS A 117 7.19 -4.68 25.12
C CYS A 117 7.26 -3.48 24.18
N GLU A 118 7.70 -3.74 22.96
CA GLU A 118 7.69 -2.76 21.89
C GLU A 118 6.93 -3.32 20.71
N ILE A 119 5.97 -2.53 20.22
CA ILE A 119 5.17 -2.86 19.06
C ILE A 119 5.28 -1.74 18.03
N ARG A 120 5.19 -2.11 16.76
CA ARG A 120 5.06 -1.18 15.65
C ARG A 120 3.89 -1.58 14.78
N GLY A 121 3.37 -0.64 14.01
CA GLY A 121 2.27 -0.86 13.09
C GLY A 121 1.79 0.47 12.54
N LYS A 122 1.04 0.41 11.45
CA LYS A 122 0.34 1.53 10.85
C LYS A 122 -1.13 1.11 10.71
N PRO A 123 -2.09 1.82 11.33
CA PRO A 123 -1.87 2.97 12.21
C PRO A 123 -1.15 2.57 13.50
N GLU A 124 -0.64 3.56 14.24
CA GLU A 124 0.06 3.34 15.51
C GLU A 124 -0.77 2.44 16.45
N PRO A 125 -0.22 1.27 16.85
CA PRO A 125 -0.99 0.28 17.59
C PRO A 125 -1.15 0.65 19.07
N ARG A 126 -2.20 0.13 19.70
CA ARG A 126 -2.46 0.32 21.14
C ARG A 126 -1.99 -0.89 21.94
N VAL A 127 -1.26 -0.65 23.01
CA VAL A 127 -0.80 -1.68 23.96
C VAL A 127 -1.81 -1.83 25.09
N HIS A 128 -2.20 -3.07 25.38
CA HIS A 128 -2.99 -3.43 26.55
C HIS A 128 -2.39 -4.67 27.21
N TRP A 129 -2.20 -4.61 28.53
CA TRP A 129 -1.70 -5.73 29.33
C TRP A 129 -2.85 -6.49 29.96
N VAL A 130 -2.80 -7.82 29.91
CA VAL A 130 -3.78 -8.70 30.54
C VAL A 130 -3.04 -9.63 31.49
N LYS A 131 -3.51 -9.71 32.73
CA LYS A 131 -3.01 -10.66 33.73
C LYS A 131 -4.00 -11.81 33.85
N ASN A 132 -3.60 -12.99 33.40
CA ASN A 132 -4.36 -14.21 33.64
C ASN A 132 -3.93 -14.78 34.99
N TRP A 133 -4.75 -14.57 36.00
CA TRP A 133 -4.70 -15.38 37.21
C TRP A 133 -5.28 -16.74 36.82
N GLY A 134 -4.48 -17.80 36.81
CA GLY A 134 -5.00 -19.14 36.56
C GLY A 134 -6.19 -19.40 37.49
N ALA A 135 -7.23 -20.06 37.00
CA ALA A 135 -8.31 -20.52 37.85
C ALA A 135 -7.71 -21.43 38.93
N ASP A 136 -7.88 -21.05 40.20
CA ASP A 136 -7.59 -21.89 41.35
C ASP A 136 -8.42 -23.20 41.31
#